data_AF-A0A0B8PBQ6-F1
#
_entry.id   AF-A0A0B8PBQ6-F1
#
_cell.length_a   1.000
_cell.length_b   1.000
_cell.length_c   1.000
_cell.angle_alpha   90.00
_cell.angle_beta   90.00
_cell.angle_gamma   90.00
#
_symmetry.space_group_name_H-M   'P 1'
#
loop_
_entity.id
_entity.type
_entity.pdbx_description
1 polymer ?
#
loop_
_entity_poly.entity_id
_entity_poly.type
_entity_poly.pdbx_seq_one_letter_code
_entity_poly.pdbx_strand_id
1 'polypeptide(L)'
;MNKILVTAVLALGVSFGATAGDAAAGKAKSAICAACHGADGIAVIDGYPNLAGQNEKYLVSSMKAYKAKQRNGGLAAVMQAQAQC
;
A
#
# COMPACT_ATOMS: atom_id res chain seq x y z
N MET A 1 -38.11 47.41 0.43
CA MET A 1 -38.61 46.21 -0.26
C MET A 1 -37.48 45.54 -1.02
N ASN A 2 -37.20 44.27 -0.70
CA ASN A 2 -36.71 43.17 -1.57
C ASN A 2 -35.68 43.51 -2.69
N LYS A 3 -34.47 42.94 -2.76
CA LYS A 3 -34.16 41.50 -2.74
C LYS A 3 -32.68 41.28 -2.43
N ILE A 4 -32.38 40.53 -1.38
CA ILE A 4 -31.04 40.00 -1.10
C ILE A 4 -30.80 38.88 -2.11
N LEU A 5 -29.89 39.10 -3.06
CA LEU A 5 -29.38 38.05 -3.96
C LEU A 5 -28.43 37.17 -3.15
N VAL A 6 -28.98 36.11 -2.55
CA VAL A 6 -28.22 35.00 -1.98
C VAL A 6 -27.60 34.24 -3.16
N THR A 7 -26.34 34.53 -3.45
CA THR A 7 -25.50 33.74 -4.35
C THR A 7 -25.30 32.37 -3.70
N ALA A 8 -26.14 31.41 -4.06
CA ALA A 8 -25.94 30.01 -3.75
C ALA A 8 -24.67 29.55 -4.47
N VAL A 9 -23.53 29.56 -3.77
CA VAL A 9 -22.32 28.88 -4.20
C VAL A 9 -22.63 27.39 -4.17
N LEU A 10 -23.04 26.88 -5.33
CA LEU A 10 -23.20 25.47 -5.60
C LEU A 10 -21.83 24.82 -5.40
N ALA A 11 -21.63 24.20 -4.24
CA ALA A 11 -20.44 23.42 -3.95
C ALA A 11 -20.43 22.22 -4.91
N LEU A 12 -19.69 22.35 -6.01
CA LEU A 12 -19.31 21.20 -6.83
C LEU A 12 -18.51 20.27 -5.92
N GLY A 13 -19.13 19.13 -5.58
CA GLY A 13 -18.46 18.05 -4.86
C GLY A 13 -17.27 17.58 -5.67
N VAL A 14 -16.07 17.95 -5.24
CA VAL A 14 -14.83 17.35 -5.73
C VAL A 14 -14.83 15.90 -5.24
N SER A 15 -15.23 14.98 -6.13
CA SER A 15 -15.07 13.56 -5.88
C SER A 15 -13.58 13.24 -5.86
N PHE A 16 -13.01 13.09 -4.66
CA PHE A 16 -11.73 12.45 -4.47
C PHE A 16 -11.91 10.96 -4.78
N GLY A 17 -11.79 10.59 -6.06
CA GLY A 17 -11.77 9.20 -6.48
C GLY A 17 -10.50 8.53 -5.96
N ALA A 18 -10.62 7.70 -4.93
CA ALA A 18 -9.55 6.80 -4.52
C ALA A 18 -9.45 5.69 -5.58
N THR A 19 -8.38 5.69 -6.37
CA THR A 19 -8.10 4.57 -7.27
C THR A 19 -7.66 3.38 -6.43
N ALA A 20 -8.45 2.31 -6.43
CA ALA A 20 -8.06 1.05 -5.81
C ALA A 20 -6.86 0.44 -6.56
N GLY A 21 -6.03 -0.33 -5.84
CA GLY A 21 -4.99 -1.14 -6.47
C GLY A 21 -5.58 -2.25 -7.36
N ASP A 22 -4.89 -2.56 -8.45
CA ASP A 22 -5.22 -3.71 -9.30
C ASP A 22 -4.58 -4.98 -8.72
N ALA A 23 -5.41 -5.88 -8.19
CA ALA A 23 -4.96 -7.13 -7.60
C ALA A 23 -4.34 -8.10 -8.62
N ALA A 24 -4.82 -8.12 -9.88
CA ALA A 24 -4.28 -8.97 -10.91
C ALA A 24 -2.88 -8.50 -11.33
N ALA A 25 -2.71 -7.19 -11.53
CA ALA A 25 -1.39 -6.59 -11.76
C ALA A 25 -0.46 -6.79 -10.56
N GLY A 26 -0.98 -6.70 -9.33
CA GLY A 26 -0.25 -6.98 -8.10
C GLY A 26 0.27 -8.42 -8.04
N LYS A 27 -0.57 -9.41 -8.37
CA LYS A 27 -0.21 -10.83 -8.41
C LYS A 27 0.89 -11.12 -9.44
N ALA A 28 0.85 -10.50 -10.61
CA ALA A 28 1.91 -10.65 -11.61
C ALA A 28 3.27 -10.14 -11.10
N LYS A 29 3.27 -9.05 -10.30
CA LYS A 29 4.48 -8.48 -9.71
C LYS A 29 4.98 -9.23 -8.46
N SER A 30 4.12 -9.97 -7.77
CA SER A 30 4.47 -10.61 -6.49
C SER A 30 5.32 -11.88 -6.63
N ALA A 31 5.68 -12.28 -7.85
CA ALA A 31 6.46 -13.49 -8.09
C ALA A 31 7.77 -13.54 -7.29
N ILE A 32 8.50 -12.41 -7.20
CA ILE A 32 9.73 -12.33 -6.40
C ILE A 32 9.47 -12.40 -4.89
N CYS A 33 8.32 -11.87 -4.44
CA CYS A 33 7.93 -11.84 -3.03
C CYS A 33 7.65 -13.24 -2.49
N ALA A 34 7.13 -14.12 -3.34
CA ALA A 34 6.73 -15.48 -2.99
C ALA A 34 7.91 -16.36 -2.53
N ALA A 35 9.13 -16.06 -2.98
CA ALA A 35 10.33 -16.79 -2.57
C ALA A 35 10.59 -16.74 -1.05
N CYS A 36 10.12 -15.66 -0.38
CA CYS A 36 10.33 -15.48 1.05
C CYS A 36 9.03 -15.45 1.85
N HIS A 37 7.96 -14.89 1.28
CA HIS A 37 6.66 -14.76 1.96
C HIS A 37 5.66 -15.87 1.59
N GLY A 38 6.08 -16.85 0.80
CA GLY A 38 5.25 -17.95 0.31
C GLY A 38 4.36 -17.57 -0.89
N ALA A 39 3.96 -18.57 -1.66
CA ALA A 39 3.18 -18.39 -2.88
C ALA A 39 1.84 -17.66 -2.65
N ASP A 40 1.19 -17.97 -1.53
CA ASP A 40 -0.09 -17.37 -1.13
C ASP A 40 0.09 -16.27 -0.07
N GLY A 41 1.32 -15.80 0.17
CA GLY A 41 1.63 -14.85 1.24
C GLY A 41 1.62 -15.46 2.64
N ILE A 42 1.70 -16.79 2.75
CA ILE A 42 1.90 -17.53 4.00
C ILE A 42 3.36 -18.01 4.02
N ALA A 43 4.17 -17.40 4.86
CA ALA A 43 5.60 -17.66 4.93
C ALA A 43 5.86 -19.06 5.51
N VAL A 44 6.86 -19.74 4.93
CA VAL A 44 7.37 -21.04 5.42
C VAL A 44 8.77 -20.93 6.03
N ILE A 45 9.39 -19.75 5.92
CA ILE A 45 10.70 -19.45 6.47
C ILE A 45 10.49 -18.83 7.85
N ASP A 46 11.11 -19.41 8.88
CA ASP A 46 11.04 -18.90 10.24
C ASP A 46 11.53 -17.45 10.32
N GLY A 47 10.75 -16.61 11.02
CA GLY A 47 11.03 -15.19 11.18
C GLY A 47 10.57 -14.29 10.02
N TYR A 48 10.10 -14.86 8.90
CA TYR A 48 9.48 -14.07 7.83
C TYR A 48 7.98 -13.89 8.07
N PRO A 49 7.43 -12.67 7.87
CA PRO A 49 6.04 -12.41 8.16
C PRO A 49 5.10 -12.90 7.05
N ASN A 50 3.90 -13.32 7.44
CA ASN A 50 2.78 -13.53 6.53
C ASN A 50 2.29 -12.20 5.96
N LEU A 51 1.97 -12.20 4.67
CA LEU A 51 1.35 -11.08 3.94
C LEU A 51 -0.13 -11.34 3.65
N ALA A 52 -0.56 -12.61 3.62
CA ALA A 52 -1.93 -13.01 3.37
C ALA A 52 -2.90 -12.34 4.38
N GLY A 53 -3.95 -11.71 3.87
CA GLY A 53 -4.97 -11.03 4.70
C GLY A 53 -4.49 -9.76 5.40
N GLN A 54 -3.27 -9.29 5.15
CA GLN A 54 -2.77 -8.05 5.74
C GLN A 54 -3.49 -6.83 5.18
N ASN A 55 -3.60 -5.79 6.00
CA ASN A 55 -4.20 -4.52 5.59
C ASN A 55 -3.40 -3.88 4.44
N GLU A 56 -4.08 -3.50 3.35
CA GLU A 56 -3.47 -2.89 2.17
C GLU A 56 -2.65 -1.64 2.52
N LYS A 57 -3.20 -0.72 3.32
CA LYS A 57 -2.50 0.51 3.71
C LYS A 57 -1.26 0.22 4.55
N TYR A 58 -1.31 -0.82 5.38
CA TYR A 58 -0.15 -1.26 6.14
C TYR A 58 0.94 -1.83 5.22
N LEU A 59 0.58 -2.66 4.23
CA LEU A 59 1.54 -3.17 3.26
C LEU A 59 2.22 -2.03 2.48
N VAL A 60 1.42 -1.08 1.97
CA VAL A 60 1.93 0.07 1.22
C VAL A 60 2.85 0.94 2.08
N SER A 61 2.43 1.29 3.29
CA SER A 61 3.25 2.11 4.21
C SER A 61 4.52 1.39 4.65
N SER A 62 4.45 0.09 4.90
CA SER A 62 5.62 -0.73 5.25
C SER A 62 6.63 -0.79 4.10
N MET A 63 6.19 -1.05 2.87
CA MET A 63 7.05 -1.06 1.69
C MET A 63 7.72 0.30 1.47
N LYS A 64 6.95 1.40 1.60
CA LYS A 64 7.49 2.77 1.53
C LYS A 64 8.53 3.03 2.62
N ALA A 65 8.28 2.58 3.85
CA ALA A 65 9.22 2.74 4.96
C ALA A 65 10.51 1.94 4.77
N TYR A 66 10.47 0.73 4.20
CA TYR A 66 11.68 -0.01 3.82
C TYR A 66 12.44 0.70 2.70
N LYS A 67 11.76 1.17 1.65
CA LYS A 67 12.38 1.93 0.54
C LYS A 67 13.06 3.21 1.04
N ALA A 68 12.42 3.91 1.97
CA ALA A 68 12.95 5.12 2.60
C ALA A 68 13.98 4.86 3.71
N LYS A 69 14.35 3.59 3.97
CA LYS A 69 15.27 3.19 5.05
C LYS A 69 14.85 3.73 6.44
N GLN A 70 13.54 3.79 6.67
CA GLN A 70 12.93 4.17 7.95
C GLN A 70 12.72 2.96 8.88
N ARG A 71 12.57 1.76 8.30
CA ARG A 71 12.56 0.48 9.05
C ARG A 71 13.91 -0.20 8.94
N ASN A 72 14.57 -0.40 10.08
CA ASN A 72 15.99 -0.76 10.17
C ASN A 72 16.22 -1.94 11.12
N GLY A 73 17.42 -2.52 11.06
CA GLY A 73 17.85 -3.59 11.97
C GLY A 73 17.33 -4.98 11.61
N GLY A 74 18.06 -6.01 12.03
CA GLY A 74 17.69 -7.42 11.78
C GLY A 74 17.40 -7.71 10.32
N LEU A 75 16.27 -8.40 10.06
CA LEU A 75 15.83 -8.77 8.71
C LEU A 75 15.30 -7.60 7.87
N ALA A 76 15.15 -6.39 8.43
CA ALA A 76 14.69 -5.23 7.68
C ALA A 76 15.60 -4.90 6.48
N ALA A 77 16.92 -5.14 6.62
CA ALA A 77 17.89 -4.91 5.55
C ALA A 77 17.58 -5.72 4.28
N VAL A 78 17.01 -6.92 4.42
CA VAL A 78 16.58 -7.76 3.29
C VAL A 78 15.47 -7.05 2.51
N MET A 79 14.44 -6.56 3.20
CA MET A 79 13.36 -5.84 2.52
C MET A 79 13.75 -4.44 2.05
N GLN A 80 14.74 -3.79 2.67
CA GLN A 80 15.29 -2.54 2.12
C GLN A 80 15.91 -2.74 0.73
N ALA A 81 16.51 -3.90 0.46
CA ALA A 81 17.03 -4.22 -0.87
C ALA A 81 15.89 -4.53 -1.86
N GLN A 82 14.90 -5.33 -1.43
CA GLN A 82 13.79 -5.75 -2.30
C GLN A 82 12.77 -4.64 -2.59
N ALA A 83 12.58 -3.68 -1.68
CA ALA A 83 11.63 -2.56 -1.86
C ALA A 83 12.13 -1.48 -2.84
N GLN A 84 13.31 -1.66 -3.44
CA GLN A 84 13.89 -0.71 -4.40
C GLN A 84 13.34 -0.87 -5.82
N CYS A 85 12.74 -2.03 -6.12
CA CYS A 85 12.03 -2.27 -7.38
C CYS A 85 10.85 -1.31 -7.61
#